data_AF-J7QBL1-F1
#
_entry.id   AF-J7QBL1-F1
#
_cell.length_a   1.000
_cell.length_b   1.000
_cell.length_c   1.000
_cell.angle_alpha   90.00
_cell.angle_beta   90.00
_cell.angle_gamma   90.00
#
_symmetry.space_group_name_H-M   'P 1'
#
loop_
_entity.id
_entity.type
_entity.pdbx_description
1 polymer ?
#
loop_
_entity_poly.entity_id
_entity_poly.type
_entity_poly.pdbx_seq_one_letter_code
_entity_poly.pdbx_strand_id
1 'polypeptide(L)'
;RSLQAFGDIAFAYSYSLILIEIQDTIRAPPPSESKVMRRATVVSVATTTLFYMLCGCMGYAAFGDNAPGNLLTGFGFYEPFWLLDIANAAIVVHLVGAYQVYCQPLFAFVEKWAQQRWPKSRFITGEIQVPLISSGFKINLFRLTWRSAFVVATTVVSMLLPFFNDVVGFLGAIGFWPLTVYFPVEMYIVQKKIPKWSSQWVCLQLLSLACLIITIAAAAGSIAGIMSDLKVYKPFSTTD
;
A
#
# COMPACT_ATOMS: atom_id res chain seq x y z
N ARG A 1 18.78 9.52 -4.07
CA ARG A 1 18.04 9.23 -2.82
C ARG A 1 17.01 10.30 -2.49
N SER A 2 17.31 11.60 -2.43
CA SER A 2 16.31 12.63 -2.01
C SER A 2 14.99 12.64 -2.80
N LEU A 3 15.00 12.30 -4.11
CA LEU A 3 13.78 12.21 -4.93
C LEU A 3 12.84 11.06 -4.52
N GLN A 4 13.36 10.01 -3.88
CA GLN A 4 12.57 8.89 -3.37
C GLN A 4 11.59 9.33 -2.29
N ALA A 5 11.94 10.35 -1.49
CA ALA A 5 11.07 10.87 -0.44
C ALA A 5 9.71 11.35 -1.00
N PHE A 6 9.65 11.85 -2.25
CA PHE A 6 8.38 12.16 -2.89
C PHE A 6 7.52 10.92 -3.11
N GLY A 7 8.14 9.78 -3.43
CA GLY A 7 7.48 8.48 -3.54
C GLY A 7 6.97 7.98 -2.20
N ASP A 8 7.77 8.13 -1.13
CA ASP A 8 7.36 7.74 0.22
C ASP A 8 6.17 8.57 0.71
N ILE A 9 6.19 9.89 0.47
CA ILE A 9 5.05 10.77 0.75
C ILE A 9 3.83 10.35 -0.08
N ALA A 10 4.00 10.09 -1.37
CA ALA A 10 2.91 9.68 -2.25
C ALA A 10 2.27 8.35 -1.79
N PHE A 11 3.09 7.39 -1.37
CA PHE A 11 2.62 6.14 -0.78
C PHE A 11 1.85 6.38 0.51
N ALA A 12 2.37 7.23 1.41
CA ALA A 12 1.79 7.52 2.70
C ALA A 12 0.38 8.14 2.64
N TYR A 13 0.01 8.75 1.50
CA TYR A 13 -1.32 9.32 1.22
C TYR A 13 -2.13 8.53 0.18
N SER A 14 -1.77 7.27 -0.14
CA SER A 14 -2.45 6.45 -1.16
C SER A 14 -3.77 5.81 -0.70
N TYR A 15 -4.61 6.54 0.03
CA TYR A 15 -5.93 6.04 0.51
C TYR A 15 -7.00 5.98 -0.60
N SER A 16 -6.74 6.59 -1.76
CA SER A 16 -7.62 6.61 -2.93
C SER A 16 -8.02 5.21 -3.41
N LEU A 17 -7.16 4.21 -3.22
CA LEU A 17 -7.38 2.81 -3.61
C LEU A 17 -8.57 2.17 -2.88
N ILE A 18 -8.72 2.47 -1.59
CA ILE A 18 -9.77 1.92 -0.73
C ILE A 18 -10.94 2.89 -0.57
N LEU A 19 -10.80 4.13 -1.04
CA LEU A 19 -11.80 5.18 -0.88
C LEU A 19 -13.16 4.77 -1.46
N ILE A 20 -13.16 4.14 -2.64
CA ILE A 20 -14.39 3.71 -3.33
C ILE A 20 -15.06 2.55 -2.56
N GLU A 21 -14.28 1.62 -2.03
CA GLU A 21 -14.81 0.52 -1.22
C GLU A 21 -15.42 1.06 0.10
N ILE A 22 -14.75 2.01 0.75
CA ILE A 22 -15.29 2.68 1.94
C ILE A 22 -16.59 3.40 1.59
N GLN A 23 -16.62 4.16 0.50
CA GLN A 23 -17.81 4.85 0.00
C GLN A 23 -19.00 3.90 -0.21
N ASP A 24 -18.78 2.77 -0.88
CA ASP A 24 -19.81 1.75 -1.15
C ASP A 24 -20.36 1.11 0.14
N THR A 25 -19.54 1.02 1.20
CA THR A 25 -19.98 0.49 2.51
C THR A 25 -20.73 1.50 3.38
N ILE A 26 -20.63 2.81 3.12
CA ILE A 26 -21.33 3.83 3.90
C ILE A 26 -22.83 3.75 3.57
N ARG A 27 -23.59 3.05 4.43
CA ARG A 27 -25.06 3.07 4.41
C ARG A 27 -25.55 4.46 4.82
N ALA A 28 -25.91 5.32 3.86
CA ALA A 28 -26.34 6.69 4.15
C ALA A 28 -27.86 6.92 3.95
N PRO A 29 -28.66 7.02 5.02
CA PRO A 29 -29.73 8.03 5.10
C PRO A 29 -29.11 9.44 5.26
N PRO A 30 -29.87 10.56 5.20
CA PRO A 30 -29.32 11.91 5.07
C PRO A 30 -28.28 12.23 6.16
N PRO A 31 -27.10 12.81 5.85
CA PRO A 31 -26.75 13.54 4.63
C PRO A 31 -26.13 12.69 3.51
N SER A 32 -25.99 13.27 2.31
CA SER A 32 -25.39 12.62 1.14
C SER A 32 -24.03 12.00 1.46
N GLU A 33 -23.78 10.81 0.92
CA GLU A 33 -22.52 10.06 1.05
C GLU A 33 -21.28 10.96 0.84
N SER A 34 -21.34 11.84 -0.17
CA SER A 34 -20.29 12.82 -0.46
C SER A 34 -19.98 13.79 0.69
N LYS A 35 -20.97 14.18 1.49
CA LYS A 35 -20.79 15.10 2.63
C LYS A 35 -20.17 14.38 3.83
N VAL A 36 -20.60 13.13 4.08
CA VAL A 36 -20.00 12.28 5.12
C VAL A 36 -18.55 11.99 4.76
N MET A 37 -18.31 11.51 3.52
CA MET A 37 -16.98 11.18 3.04
C MET A 37 -16.06 12.40 3.06
N ARG A 38 -16.53 13.59 2.61
CA ARG A 38 -15.72 14.81 2.66
C ARG A 38 -15.26 15.15 4.08
N ARG A 39 -16.14 15.03 5.08
CA ARG A 39 -15.77 15.27 6.48
C ARG A 39 -14.77 14.23 6.97
N ALA A 40 -15.03 12.95 6.72
CA ALA A 40 -14.15 11.85 7.10
C ALA A 40 -12.76 12.01 6.48
N THR A 41 -12.68 12.31 5.18
CA THR A 41 -11.42 12.57 4.46
C THR A 41 -10.67 13.77 5.04
N VAL A 42 -11.34 14.90 5.29
CA VAL A 42 -10.67 16.08 5.85
C VAL A 42 -10.07 15.78 7.22
N VAL A 43 -10.84 15.13 8.10
CA VAL A 43 -10.36 14.75 9.44
C VAL A 43 -9.21 13.76 9.33
N SER A 44 -9.37 12.70 8.54
CA SER A 44 -8.34 11.66 8.36
C SER A 44 -7.04 12.25 7.81
N VAL A 45 -7.11 13.03 6.72
CA VAL A 45 -5.92 13.62 6.11
C VAL A 45 -5.25 14.59 7.08
N ALA A 46 -6.01 15.46 7.76
CA ALA A 46 -5.44 16.40 8.73
C ALA A 46 -4.73 15.68 9.89
N THR A 47 -5.36 14.64 10.46
CA THR A 47 -4.77 13.84 11.52
C THR A 47 -3.51 13.11 11.04
N THR A 48 -3.57 12.46 9.87
CA THR A 48 -2.41 11.78 9.28
C THR A 48 -1.25 12.74 9.00
N THR A 49 -1.52 13.91 8.42
CA THR A 49 -0.50 14.94 8.18
C THR A 49 0.14 15.41 9.48
N LEU A 50 -0.66 15.66 10.51
CA LEU A 50 -0.15 16.05 11.82
C LEU A 50 0.81 14.99 12.38
N PHE A 51 0.40 13.72 12.39
CA PHE A 51 1.26 12.64 12.89
C PHE A 51 2.53 12.46 12.06
N TYR A 52 2.45 12.48 10.73
CA TYR A 52 3.64 12.36 9.88
C TYR A 52 4.61 13.53 10.05
N MET A 53 4.09 14.76 10.13
CA MET A 53 4.92 15.94 10.38
C MET A 53 5.57 15.88 11.76
N LEU A 54 4.81 15.47 12.80
CA LEU A 54 5.36 15.30 14.14
C LEU A 54 6.48 14.26 14.16
N CYS A 55 6.25 13.07 13.61
CA CYS A 55 7.26 12.01 13.55
C CYS A 55 8.50 12.43 12.72
N GLY A 56 8.28 13.07 11.57
CA GLY A 56 9.37 13.54 10.70
C GLY A 56 10.20 14.65 11.35
N CYS A 57 9.55 15.66 11.92
CA CYS A 57 10.23 16.76 12.61
C CYS A 57 10.95 16.30 13.87
N MET A 58 10.34 15.45 14.70
CA MET A 58 11.00 14.91 15.91
C MET A 58 12.16 13.97 15.54
N GLY A 59 11.98 13.12 14.52
CA GLY A 59 13.05 12.25 14.03
C GLY A 59 14.24 13.06 13.52
N TYR A 60 13.99 14.10 12.73
CA TYR A 60 15.05 15.01 12.27
C TYR A 60 15.68 15.81 13.42
N ALA A 61 14.89 16.28 14.39
CA ALA A 61 15.41 16.99 15.55
C ALA A 61 16.32 16.09 16.43
N ALA A 62 16.03 14.79 16.50
CA ALA A 62 16.81 13.84 17.29
C ALA A 62 18.08 13.36 16.57
N PHE A 63 18.02 13.12 15.26
CA PHE A 63 19.10 12.45 14.50
C PHE A 63 19.76 13.32 13.43
N GLY A 64 19.21 14.49 13.12
CA GLY A 64 19.69 15.38 12.07
C GLY A 64 19.75 14.68 10.70
N ASP A 65 20.81 14.98 9.94
CA ASP A 65 21.07 14.37 8.63
C ASP A 65 21.35 12.86 8.69
N ASN A 66 21.57 12.30 9.88
CA ASN A 66 21.77 10.87 10.10
C ASN A 66 20.46 10.12 10.41
N ALA A 67 19.30 10.77 10.23
CA ALA A 67 18.01 10.13 10.46
C ALA A 67 17.85 8.87 9.58
N PRO A 68 17.62 7.69 10.19
CA PRO A 68 17.45 6.45 9.46
C PRO A 68 16.10 6.42 8.73
N GLY A 69 16.05 5.85 7.53
CA GLY A 69 14.80 5.75 6.76
C GLY A 69 13.72 4.91 7.45
N ASN A 70 14.11 3.92 8.26
CA ASN A 70 13.21 3.26 9.21
C ASN A 70 13.75 3.50 10.62
N LEU A 71 13.03 4.31 11.39
CA LEU A 71 13.40 4.70 12.75
C LEU A 71 13.59 3.48 13.65
N LEU A 72 12.75 2.46 13.51
CA LEU A 72 12.80 1.26 14.36
C LEU A 72 14.02 0.38 14.11
N THR A 73 14.52 0.35 12.88
CA THR A 73 15.78 -0.34 12.57
C THR A 73 17.01 0.51 12.90
N GLY A 74 16.86 1.83 12.97
CA GLY A 74 17.95 2.75 13.25
C GLY A 74 18.15 3.09 14.73
N PHE A 75 17.27 2.64 15.63
CA PHE A 75 17.48 2.67 17.10
C PHE A 75 18.55 1.64 17.55
N GLY A 76 19.61 1.47 16.77
CA GLY A 76 20.65 0.46 16.97
C GLY A 76 21.37 0.51 18.32
N PHE A 77 21.24 1.56 19.15
CA PHE A 77 21.74 1.58 20.52
C PHE A 77 20.98 2.54 21.47
N TYR A 78 20.95 2.11 22.74
CA TYR A 78 20.62 2.77 24.01
C TYR A 78 19.16 2.69 24.49
N GLU A 79 19.06 2.19 25.72
CA GLU A 79 17.88 1.85 26.52
C GLU A 79 16.65 2.77 26.37
N PRO A 80 15.41 2.23 26.49
CA PRO A 80 15.09 0.88 26.92
C PRO A 80 14.52 -0.04 25.82
N PHE A 81 15.05 -1.26 25.75
CA PHE A 81 14.68 -2.28 24.75
C PHE A 81 13.19 -2.66 24.76
N TRP A 82 12.53 -2.61 25.91
CA TRP A 82 11.11 -2.94 26.02
C TRP A 82 10.22 -2.04 25.15
N LEU A 83 10.60 -0.76 24.96
CA LEU A 83 9.81 0.16 24.15
C LEU A 83 9.89 -0.21 22.66
N LEU A 84 11.07 -0.61 22.21
CA LEU A 84 11.29 -1.12 20.86
C LEU A 84 10.53 -2.43 20.64
N ASP A 85 10.53 -3.33 21.62
CA ASP A 85 9.81 -4.60 21.55
C ASP A 85 8.29 -4.40 21.47
N ILE A 86 7.74 -3.49 22.28
CA ILE A 86 6.31 -3.14 22.22
C ILE A 86 5.97 -2.51 20.86
N ALA A 87 6.81 -1.62 20.34
CA ALA A 87 6.60 -1.00 19.04
C ALA A 87 6.62 -2.05 17.90
N ASN A 88 7.58 -2.97 17.91
CA ASN A 88 7.64 -4.07 16.96
C ASN A 88 6.45 -5.02 17.09
N ALA A 89 6.02 -5.37 18.31
CA ALA A 89 4.84 -6.20 18.55
C ALA A 89 3.56 -5.52 18.01
N ALA A 90 3.40 -4.22 18.25
CA ALA A 90 2.27 -3.45 17.73
C ALA A 90 2.26 -3.43 16.19
N ILE A 91 3.43 -3.27 15.55
CA ILE A 91 3.56 -3.36 14.09
C ILE A 91 3.18 -4.74 13.58
N VAL A 92 3.64 -5.82 14.24
CA VAL A 92 3.28 -7.19 13.84
C VAL A 92 1.77 -7.39 13.93
N VAL A 93 1.13 -7.00 15.04
CA VAL A 93 -0.33 -7.12 15.21
C VAL A 93 -1.07 -6.32 14.13
N HIS A 94 -0.64 -5.09 13.87
CA HIS A 94 -1.23 -4.24 12.83
C HIS A 94 -1.07 -4.84 11.43
N LEU A 95 0.15 -5.24 11.05
CA LEU A 95 0.46 -5.76 9.72
C LEU A 95 -0.19 -7.11 9.45
N VAL A 96 -0.32 -7.98 10.45
CA VAL A 96 -1.07 -9.24 10.31
C VAL A 96 -2.53 -8.95 9.97
N GLY A 97 -3.16 -8.01 10.68
CA GLY A 97 -4.53 -7.59 10.38
C GLY A 97 -4.66 -6.97 8.99
N ALA A 98 -3.76 -6.04 8.65
CA ALA A 98 -3.74 -5.39 7.35
C ALA A 98 -3.56 -6.41 6.21
N TYR A 99 -2.61 -7.35 6.34
CA TYR A 99 -2.34 -8.39 5.35
C TYR A 99 -3.60 -9.22 5.06
N GLN A 100 -4.35 -9.61 6.11
CA GLN A 100 -5.57 -10.38 5.93
C GLN A 100 -6.63 -9.63 5.11
N VAL A 101 -6.80 -8.32 5.38
CA VAL A 101 -7.77 -7.47 4.67
C VAL A 101 -7.33 -7.23 3.22
N TYR A 102 -6.09 -6.80 3.00
CA TYR A 102 -5.58 -6.47 1.66
C TYR A 102 -5.43 -7.68 0.73
N CYS A 103 -5.21 -8.88 1.28
CA CYS A 103 -5.16 -10.09 0.44
C CYS A 103 -6.55 -10.59 0.01
N GLN A 104 -7.64 -10.26 0.71
CA GLN A 104 -8.97 -10.79 0.36
C GLN A 104 -9.42 -10.42 -1.06
N PRO A 105 -9.35 -9.15 -1.52
CA PRO A 105 -9.78 -8.80 -2.87
C PRO A 105 -8.98 -9.54 -3.94
N LEU A 106 -7.66 -9.69 -3.74
CA LEU A 106 -6.79 -10.42 -4.66
C LEU A 106 -7.17 -11.90 -4.72
N PHE A 107 -7.34 -12.55 -3.57
CA PHE A 107 -7.76 -13.94 -3.51
C PHE A 107 -9.13 -14.14 -4.14
N ALA A 108 -10.10 -13.28 -3.84
CA ALA A 108 -11.43 -13.34 -4.42
C ALA A 108 -11.38 -13.18 -5.95
N PHE A 109 -10.57 -12.26 -6.47
CA PHE A 109 -10.41 -12.05 -7.91
C PHE A 109 -9.84 -13.29 -8.61
N VAL A 110 -8.72 -13.83 -8.11
CA VAL A 110 -8.06 -15.00 -8.72
C VAL A 110 -8.92 -16.25 -8.61
N GLU A 111 -9.56 -16.47 -7.46
CA GLU A 111 -10.45 -17.61 -7.23
C GLU A 111 -11.67 -17.55 -8.14
N LYS A 112 -12.33 -16.40 -8.24
CA LYS A 112 -13.49 -16.22 -9.13
C LYS A 112 -13.11 -16.41 -10.59
N TRP A 113 -11.98 -15.85 -11.01
CA TRP A 113 -11.48 -16.02 -12.37
C TRP A 113 -11.17 -17.49 -12.69
N ALA A 114 -10.48 -18.20 -11.78
CA ALA A 114 -10.15 -19.61 -11.96
C ALA A 114 -11.41 -20.48 -12.06
N GLN A 115 -12.41 -20.22 -11.22
CA GLN A 115 -13.71 -20.92 -11.26
C GLN A 115 -14.44 -20.70 -12.58
N GLN A 116 -14.44 -19.47 -13.12
CA GLN A 116 -15.06 -19.16 -14.41
C GLN A 116 -14.30 -19.79 -15.58
N ARG A 117 -12.97 -19.83 -15.51
CA ARG A 117 -12.11 -20.35 -16.59
C ARG A 117 -12.11 -21.87 -16.67
N TRP A 118 -12.19 -22.56 -15.53
CA TRP A 118 -12.15 -24.02 -15.44
C TRP A 118 -13.26 -24.60 -14.55
N PRO A 119 -14.54 -24.42 -14.92
CA PRO A 119 -15.67 -24.84 -14.09
C PRO A 119 -15.75 -26.36 -13.91
N LYS A 120 -15.22 -27.13 -14.87
CA LYS A 120 -15.23 -28.60 -14.85
C LYS A 120 -14.11 -29.23 -14.02
N SER A 121 -13.14 -28.45 -13.54
CA SER A 121 -11.99 -28.97 -12.79
C SER A 121 -12.38 -29.24 -11.33
N ARG A 122 -12.36 -30.51 -10.93
CA ARG A 122 -12.63 -30.93 -9.54
C ARG A 122 -11.64 -30.35 -8.52
N PHE A 123 -10.44 -29.95 -8.96
CA PHE A 123 -9.47 -29.28 -8.10
C PHE A 123 -9.88 -27.83 -7.76
N ILE A 124 -10.48 -27.13 -8.72
CA ILE A 124 -10.84 -25.71 -8.63
C ILE A 124 -12.23 -25.52 -8.04
N THR A 125 -13.20 -26.33 -8.44
CA THR A 125 -14.59 -26.22 -7.98
C THR A 125 -14.97 -27.24 -6.89
N GLY A 126 -14.14 -28.25 -6.67
CA GLY A 126 -14.41 -29.28 -5.65
C GLY A 126 -14.29 -28.74 -4.23
N GLU A 127 -15.32 -29.00 -3.44
CA GLU A 127 -15.32 -28.78 -2.00
C GLU A 127 -15.21 -30.13 -1.29
N ILE A 128 -14.18 -30.31 -0.48
CA ILE A 128 -13.98 -31.48 0.37
C ILE A 128 -14.45 -31.10 1.77
N GLN A 129 -15.44 -31.81 2.28
CA GLN A 129 -15.88 -31.65 3.67
C GLN A 129 -14.91 -32.40 4.58
N VAL A 130 -14.34 -31.71 5.56
CA VAL A 130 -13.49 -32.35 6.56
C VAL A 130 -14.36 -32.74 7.75
N PRO A 131 -14.55 -34.04 8.03
CA PRO A 131 -15.45 -34.51 9.09
C PRO A 131 -14.92 -34.28 10.51
N LEU A 132 -13.70 -33.73 10.66
CA LEU A 132 -13.00 -33.64 11.96
C LEU A 132 -13.45 -32.46 12.84
N ILE A 133 -14.16 -31.47 12.28
CA ILE A 133 -14.64 -30.30 13.02
C ILE A 133 -16.16 -30.27 12.88
N SER A 134 -16.88 -30.24 14.01
CA SER A 134 -18.36 -30.26 14.13
C SER A 134 -19.10 -29.22 13.28
N SER A 135 -18.39 -28.29 12.64
CA SER A 135 -18.92 -27.22 11.80
C SER A 135 -18.45 -27.39 10.36
N GLY A 136 -18.86 -28.47 9.69
CA GLY A 136 -18.90 -28.64 8.22
C GLY A 136 -17.86 -27.87 7.38
N PHE A 137 -16.59 -27.93 7.73
CA PHE A 137 -15.57 -27.07 7.13
C PHE A 137 -15.28 -27.56 5.71
N LYS A 138 -15.60 -26.73 4.71
CA LYS A 138 -15.44 -27.05 3.29
C LYS A 138 -14.10 -26.52 2.79
N ILE A 139 -13.14 -27.42 2.61
CA ILE A 139 -11.84 -27.07 2.04
C ILE A 139 -11.90 -27.21 0.53
N ASN A 140 -11.44 -26.19 -0.17
CA ASN A 140 -11.21 -26.24 -1.61
C ASN A 140 -9.69 -26.35 -1.82
N LEU A 141 -9.25 -27.38 -2.54
CA LEU A 141 -7.82 -27.67 -2.69
C LEU A 141 -7.10 -26.54 -3.42
N PHE A 142 -7.70 -25.98 -4.47
CA PHE A 142 -7.14 -24.84 -5.17
C PHE A 142 -6.94 -23.63 -4.25
N ARG A 143 -7.95 -23.25 -3.46
CA ARG A 143 -7.83 -22.13 -2.49
C ARG A 143 -6.69 -22.35 -1.52
N LEU A 144 -6.56 -23.56 -0.97
CA LEU A 144 -5.48 -23.88 -0.04
C LEU A 144 -4.11 -23.75 -0.72
N THR A 145 -3.92 -24.42 -1.86
CA THR A 145 -2.63 -24.39 -2.57
C THR A 145 -2.25 -23.00 -3.04
N TRP A 146 -3.19 -22.25 -3.61
CA TRP A 146 -2.95 -20.93 -4.16
C TRP A 146 -2.61 -19.92 -3.06
N ARG A 147 -3.40 -19.87 -1.98
CA ARG A 147 -3.16 -18.94 -0.87
C ARG A 147 -1.84 -19.25 -0.17
N SER A 148 -1.52 -20.52 0.07
CA SER A 148 -0.22 -20.92 0.64
C SER A 148 0.95 -20.57 -0.29
N ALA A 149 0.83 -20.85 -1.60
CA ALA A 149 1.86 -20.49 -2.58
C ALA A 149 2.07 -18.97 -2.65
N PHE A 150 0.99 -18.19 -2.60
CA PHE A 150 1.06 -16.74 -2.57
C PHE A 150 1.81 -16.23 -1.34
N VAL A 151 1.46 -16.72 -0.14
CA VAL A 151 2.15 -16.35 1.11
C VAL A 151 3.64 -16.67 0.99
N VAL A 152 3.99 -17.93 0.65
CA VAL A 152 5.40 -18.36 0.50
C VAL A 152 6.15 -17.49 -0.51
N ALA A 153 5.55 -17.23 -1.67
CA ALA A 153 6.17 -16.39 -2.71
C ALA A 153 6.41 -14.95 -2.19
N THR A 154 5.41 -14.33 -1.56
CA THR A 154 5.56 -12.98 -1.01
C THR A 154 6.62 -12.94 0.11
N THR A 155 6.70 -13.95 0.96
CA THR A 155 7.73 -14.06 2.00
C THR A 155 9.12 -14.18 1.39
N VAL A 156 9.30 -15.01 0.36
CA VAL A 156 10.59 -15.15 -0.34
C VAL A 156 10.99 -13.83 -1.00
N VAL A 157 10.05 -13.12 -1.65
CA VAL A 157 10.32 -11.80 -2.22
C VAL A 157 10.72 -10.79 -1.14
N SER A 158 10.03 -10.78 0.01
CA SER A 158 10.39 -9.91 1.14
C SER A 158 11.77 -10.22 1.72
N MET A 159 12.18 -11.49 1.75
CA MET A 159 13.53 -11.88 2.18
C MET A 159 14.61 -11.42 1.20
N LEU A 160 14.31 -11.41 -0.10
CA LEU A 160 15.26 -11.01 -1.16
C LEU A 160 15.43 -9.49 -1.30
N LEU A 161 14.44 -8.70 -0.87
CA LEU A 161 14.41 -7.25 -1.03
C LEU A 161 14.19 -6.54 0.33
N PRO A 162 15.21 -6.49 1.21
CA PRO A 162 15.09 -5.87 2.54
C PRO A 162 15.10 -4.33 2.51
N PHE A 163 14.90 -3.69 1.35
CA PHE A 163 14.96 -2.23 1.18
C PHE A 163 13.57 -1.60 1.27
N PHE A 164 13.03 -1.55 2.48
CA PHE A 164 11.65 -1.11 2.72
C PHE A 164 11.32 0.23 2.07
N ASN A 165 12.12 1.27 2.33
CA ASN A 165 11.87 2.62 1.80
C ASN A 165 11.95 2.67 0.28
N ASP A 166 12.90 1.98 -0.33
CA ASP A 166 13.09 2.05 -1.78
C ASP A 166 11.96 1.32 -2.52
N VAL A 167 11.47 0.22 -1.95
CA VAL A 167 10.29 -0.50 -2.46
C VAL A 167 9.02 0.33 -2.27
N VAL A 168 8.84 0.94 -1.11
CA VAL A 168 7.68 1.78 -0.79
C VAL A 168 7.64 3.02 -1.69
N GLY A 169 8.77 3.72 -1.85
CA GLY A 169 8.89 4.87 -2.73
C GLY A 169 8.59 4.53 -4.20
N PHE A 170 9.02 3.35 -4.65
CA PHE A 170 8.72 2.85 -5.99
C PHE A 170 7.24 2.51 -6.19
N LEU A 171 6.63 1.78 -5.24
CA LEU A 171 5.21 1.45 -5.27
C LEU A 171 4.34 2.71 -5.18
N GLY A 172 4.73 3.67 -4.33
CA GLY A 172 4.12 4.98 -4.21
C GLY A 172 4.14 5.73 -5.53
N ALA A 173 5.29 5.79 -6.19
CA ALA A 173 5.41 6.41 -7.51
C ALA A 173 4.47 5.73 -8.53
N ILE A 174 4.55 4.42 -8.71
CA ILE A 174 3.74 3.71 -9.71
C ILE A 174 2.24 3.86 -9.47
N GLY A 175 1.80 3.79 -8.21
CA GLY A 175 0.38 3.89 -7.87
C GLY A 175 -0.17 5.32 -7.94
N PHE A 176 0.63 6.31 -7.54
CA PHE A 176 0.15 7.66 -7.28
C PHE A 176 -0.41 8.36 -8.51
N TRP A 177 0.38 8.49 -9.60
CA TRP A 177 -0.11 9.22 -10.78
C TRP A 177 -1.35 8.58 -11.41
N PRO A 178 -1.37 7.28 -11.78
CA PRO A 178 -2.52 6.73 -12.49
C PRO A 178 -3.79 6.67 -11.62
N LEU A 179 -3.66 6.29 -10.34
CA LEU A 179 -4.83 5.98 -9.49
C LEU A 179 -5.27 7.16 -8.62
N THR A 180 -4.35 8.00 -8.16
CA THR A 180 -4.66 9.13 -7.26
C THR A 180 -4.84 10.45 -8.01
N VAL A 181 -4.19 10.62 -9.16
CA VAL A 181 -4.21 11.90 -9.90
C VAL A 181 -4.97 11.78 -11.22
N TYR A 182 -4.43 11.01 -12.17
CA TYR A 182 -4.94 10.93 -13.53
C TYR A 182 -6.40 10.45 -13.57
N PHE A 183 -6.69 9.30 -12.98
CA PHE A 183 -8.03 8.72 -13.04
C PHE A 183 -9.11 9.62 -12.40
N PRO A 184 -8.95 10.16 -11.18
CA PRO A 184 -9.91 11.10 -10.61
C PRO A 184 -10.05 12.42 -11.39
N VAL A 185 -8.96 12.96 -11.94
CA VAL A 185 -8.99 14.19 -12.74
C VAL A 185 -9.78 14.00 -14.03
N GLU A 186 -9.51 12.92 -14.77
CA GLU A 186 -10.25 12.59 -15.99
C GLU A 186 -11.73 12.30 -15.68
N MET A 187 -12.01 11.55 -14.62
CA MET A 187 -13.38 11.31 -14.16
C MET A 187 -14.10 12.63 -13.86
N TYR A 188 -13.43 13.58 -13.19
CA TYR A 188 -14.01 14.88 -12.88
C TYR A 188 -14.29 15.72 -14.15
N ILE A 189 -13.37 15.74 -15.12
CA ILE A 189 -13.53 16.45 -16.39
C ILE A 189 -14.75 15.91 -17.16
N VAL A 190 -14.87 14.57 -17.25
CA VAL A 190 -15.98 13.91 -17.94
C VAL A 190 -17.31 14.16 -17.23
N GLN A 191 -17.37 13.98 -15.91
CA GLN A 191 -18.60 14.15 -15.13
C GLN A 191 -19.10 15.59 -15.10
N LYS A 192 -18.19 16.57 -15.02
CA LYS A 192 -18.54 18.00 -15.05
C LYS A 192 -18.63 18.60 -16.45
N LYS A 193 -18.38 17.81 -17.50
CA LYS A 193 -18.38 18.24 -18.90
C LYS A 193 -17.55 19.52 -19.12
N ILE A 194 -16.36 19.56 -18.54
CA ILE A 194 -15.50 20.74 -18.61
C ILE A 194 -15.03 20.93 -20.06
N PRO A 195 -15.25 22.10 -20.68
CA PRO A 195 -14.82 22.31 -22.06
C PRO A 195 -13.30 22.26 -22.18
N LYS A 196 -12.83 21.55 -23.21
CA LYS A 196 -11.40 21.48 -23.55
C LYS A 196 -10.86 22.90 -23.74
N TRP A 197 -9.64 23.13 -23.26
CA TRP A 197 -8.97 24.45 -23.28
C TRP A 197 -9.58 25.55 -22.40
N SER A 198 -10.61 25.26 -21.61
CA SER A 198 -10.99 26.14 -20.51
C SER A 198 -9.82 26.30 -19.52
N SER A 199 -9.72 27.45 -18.86
CA SER A 199 -8.74 27.70 -17.81
C SER A 199 -8.75 26.59 -16.74
N GLN A 200 -9.94 26.10 -16.37
CA GLN A 200 -10.08 24.97 -15.42
C GLN A 200 -9.54 23.66 -15.99
N TRP A 201 -9.77 23.37 -17.27
CA TRP A 201 -9.24 22.17 -17.92
C TRP A 201 -7.72 22.21 -18.01
N VAL A 202 -7.15 23.35 -18.43
CA VAL A 202 -5.71 23.56 -18.51
C VAL A 202 -5.07 23.42 -17.13
N CYS A 203 -5.67 24.00 -16.08
CA CYS A 203 -5.19 23.87 -14.71
C CYS A 203 -5.14 22.40 -14.24
N LEU A 204 -6.21 21.64 -14.48
CA LEU A 204 -6.27 20.22 -14.10
C LEU A 204 -5.26 19.36 -14.88
N GLN A 205 -5.05 19.63 -16.17
CA GLN A 205 -4.07 18.92 -16.98
C GLN A 205 -2.62 19.28 -16.58
N LEU A 206 -2.36 20.55 -16.28
CA LEU A 206 -1.05 20.98 -15.76
C LEU A 206 -0.75 20.33 -14.40
N LEU A 207 -1.73 20.24 -13.51
CA LEU A 207 -1.60 19.52 -12.24
C LEU A 207 -1.25 18.04 -12.48
N SER A 208 -2.00 17.36 -13.36
CA SER A 208 -1.74 15.96 -13.70
C SER A 208 -0.34 15.75 -14.28
N LEU A 209 0.10 16.65 -15.18
CA LEU A 209 1.43 16.61 -15.78
C LEU A 209 2.53 16.86 -14.74
N ALA A 210 2.35 17.83 -13.84
CA ALA A 210 3.32 18.08 -12.76
C ALA A 210 3.46 16.86 -11.84
N CYS A 211 2.34 16.25 -11.44
CA CYS A 211 2.35 15.01 -10.66
C CYS A 211 2.99 13.84 -11.41
N LEU A 212 2.82 13.75 -12.73
CA LEU A 212 3.50 12.75 -13.55
C LEU A 212 5.02 12.92 -13.50
N ILE A 213 5.51 14.15 -13.64
CA ILE A 213 6.95 14.45 -13.59
C ILE A 213 7.52 14.08 -12.21
N ILE A 214 6.84 14.46 -11.13
CA ILE A 214 7.23 14.10 -9.75
C ILE A 214 7.28 12.58 -9.59
N THR A 215 6.28 11.89 -10.12
CA THR A 215 6.18 10.42 -10.08
C THR A 215 7.34 9.75 -10.81
N ILE A 216 7.68 10.22 -12.01
CA ILE A 216 8.82 9.70 -12.79
C ILE A 216 10.12 9.94 -12.02
N ALA A 217 10.31 11.12 -11.44
CA ALA A 217 11.48 11.44 -10.62
C ALA A 217 11.59 10.57 -9.36
N ALA A 218 10.46 10.32 -8.69
CA ALA A 218 10.39 9.44 -7.52
C ALA A 218 10.70 7.98 -7.88
N ALA A 219 10.14 7.48 -8.98
CA ALA A 219 10.42 6.14 -9.48
C ALA A 219 11.91 5.98 -9.84
N ALA A 220 12.50 6.94 -10.56
CA ALA A 220 13.92 6.94 -10.88
C ALA A 220 14.80 6.98 -9.61
N GLY A 221 14.43 7.82 -8.63
CA GLY A 221 15.11 7.90 -7.34
C GLY A 221 15.08 6.58 -6.56
N SER A 222 13.93 5.90 -6.56
CA SER A 222 13.73 4.61 -5.90
C SER A 222 14.49 3.48 -6.60
N ILE A 223 14.44 3.40 -7.94
CA ILE A 223 15.21 2.42 -8.72
C ILE A 223 16.71 2.59 -8.47
N ALA A 224 17.21 3.84 -8.47
CA ALA A 224 18.61 4.12 -8.18
C ALA A 224 19.00 3.69 -6.75
N GLY A 225 18.10 3.84 -5.78
CA GLY A 225 18.25 3.31 -4.42
C GLY A 225 18.39 1.78 -4.42
N ILE A 226 17.40 1.08 -4.99
CA ILE A 226 17.40 -0.40 -5.08
C ILE A 226 18.68 -0.90 -5.75
N MET A 227 19.09 -0.30 -6.88
CA MET A 227 20.32 -0.70 -7.58
C MET A 227 21.58 -0.44 -6.77
N SER A 228 21.62 0.63 -5.98
CA SER A 228 22.75 0.92 -5.08
C SER A 228 22.83 -0.11 -3.97
N ASP A 229 21.70 -0.45 -3.36
CA ASP A 229 21.67 -1.37 -2.23
C ASP A 229 21.88 -2.82 -2.66
N LEU A 230 21.38 -3.22 -3.83
CA LEU A 230 21.63 -4.55 -4.43
C LEU A 230 23.12 -4.80 -4.76
N LYS A 231 23.94 -3.77 -4.98
CA LYS A 231 25.38 -3.95 -5.21
C LYS A 231 26.12 -4.42 -3.96
N VAL A 232 25.61 -4.04 -2.79
CA VAL A 232 26.21 -4.35 -1.48
C VAL A 232 25.57 -5.60 -0.88
N TYR A 233 24.28 -5.82 -1.17
CA TYR A 233 23.52 -6.92 -0.62
C TYR A 233 23.87 -8.27 -1.28
N LYS A 234 24.25 -9.24 -0.45
CA LYS A 234 24.40 -10.64 -0.83
C LYS A 234 23.22 -11.42 -0.24
N PRO A 235 22.29 -11.93 -1.06
CA PRO A 235 21.17 -12.70 -0.57
C PRO A 235 21.66 -13.92 0.23
N PHE A 236 21.10 -14.11 1.42
CA PHE A 236 21.33 -15.29 2.27
C PHE A 236 22.78 -15.52 2.74
N SER A 237 23.65 -14.51 2.70
CA SER A 237 24.95 -14.59 3.37
C SER A 237 24.80 -14.24 4.85
N THR A 238 25.11 -15.19 5.74
CA THR A 238 25.34 -14.90 7.16
C THR A 238 26.71 -14.26 7.33
N THR A 239 26.76 -13.11 8.01
CA THR A 239 28.03 -12.54 8.47
C THR A 239 28.52 -13.44 9.61
N ASP A 240 29.47 -14.32 9.32
CA ASP A 240 30.35 -14.91 10.33
C ASP A 240 31.42 -13.88 10.75
#